data_AF-A0A3M5U6U4-F1
#
_entry.id   AF-A0A3M5U6U4-F1
#
_cell.length_a   1.000
_cell.length_b   1.000
_cell.length_c   1.000
_cell.angle_alpha   90.00
_cell.angle_beta   90.00
_cell.angle_gamma   90.00
#
_symmetry.space_group_name_H-M   'P 1'
#
loop_
_entity.id
_entity.type
_entity.pdbx_description
1 polymer ?
#
loop_
_entity_poly.entity_id
_entity_poly.type
_entity_poly.pdbx_seq_one_letter_code
_entity_poly.pdbx_strand_id
1 'polypeptide(L)'
;MSDINALITTCPDMVRERVDDITIMGGVEPLKDADGFVQPDARAYNNATDMDAARSLYRKAQELGIPLRIVTKEAAYKTAVSPSFYEGIAGSGHPVGHYLRDVQKSALKGLWEGIQAGLLPGLDDSWFFRTFMPNAQIEAVQLDKNKENSFEDIWPKVTKLNLYDPLTLLASVPGAAKLLFKPKAIHTEGFGVVEQVGPDDVTHPEKAKLLMSALAKSALVQSTVAPD
;
A
#
# COMPACT_ATOMS: atom_id res chain seq x y z
N MET A 1 -4.09 11.77 9.27
CA MET A 1 -5.14 12.22 8.31
C MET A 1 -5.58 13.66 8.60
N SER A 2 -4.66 14.52 9.03
CA SER A 2 -4.99 15.79 9.69
C SER A 2 -5.62 16.80 8.73
N ASP A 3 -5.06 16.98 7.53
CA ASP A 3 -5.52 17.99 6.57
C ASP A 3 -6.90 17.67 5.99
N ILE A 4 -7.13 16.41 5.60
CA ILE A 4 -8.43 15.99 5.09
C ILE A 4 -9.51 16.04 6.18
N ASN A 5 -9.14 15.73 7.45
CA ASN A 5 -10.03 15.93 8.58
C ASN A 5 -10.35 17.41 8.81
N ALA A 6 -9.37 18.30 8.65
CA ALA A 6 -9.57 19.74 8.74
C ALA A 6 -10.52 20.22 7.63
N LEU A 7 -10.36 19.72 6.40
CA LEU A 7 -11.23 20.06 5.26
C LEU A 7 -12.69 19.66 5.51
N ILE A 8 -12.96 18.41 5.89
CA ILE A 8 -14.33 17.93 6.15
C ILE A 8 -14.96 18.58 7.38
N THR A 9 -14.14 19.02 8.34
CA THR A 9 -14.61 19.71 9.54
C THR A 9 -14.92 21.18 9.28
N THR A 10 -14.08 21.86 8.51
CA THR A 10 -14.20 23.30 8.25
C THR A 10 -15.22 23.59 7.15
N CYS A 11 -15.33 22.70 6.16
CA CYS A 11 -16.16 22.89 4.98
C CYS A 11 -17.11 21.70 4.74
N PRO A 12 -17.93 21.29 5.71
CA PRO A 12 -18.71 20.05 5.64
C PRO A 12 -19.70 20.03 4.47
N ASP A 13 -20.37 21.15 4.16
CA ASP A 13 -21.36 21.22 3.08
C ASP A 13 -20.69 21.11 1.71
N MET A 14 -19.58 21.81 1.50
CA MET A 14 -18.80 21.69 0.27
C MET A 14 -18.33 20.25 0.05
N VAL A 15 -17.81 19.60 1.10
CA VAL A 15 -17.32 18.23 1.00
C VAL A 15 -18.47 17.27 0.72
N ARG A 16 -19.62 17.43 1.38
CA ARG A 16 -20.83 16.64 1.09
C ARG A 16 -21.33 16.78 -0.35
N GLU A 17 -21.30 17.99 -0.89
CA GLU A 17 -21.87 18.28 -2.22
C GLU A 17 -20.91 18.03 -3.39
N ARG A 18 -19.59 18.02 -3.14
CA ARG A 18 -18.56 18.07 -4.19
C ARG A 18 -17.54 16.94 -4.15
N VAL A 19 -17.58 16.08 -3.14
CA VAL A 19 -16.70 14.91 -3.03
C VAL A 19 -17.52 13.65 -3.29
N ASP A 20 -17.17 12.90 -4.34
CA ASP A 20 -17.87 11.67 -4.71
C ASP A 20 -17.61 10.53 -3.70
N ASP A 21 -16.35 10.33 -3.31
CA ASP A 21 -15.94 9.36 -2.29
C ASP A 21 -14.60 9.75 -1.65
N ILE A 22 -14.28 9.12 -0.52
CA ILE A 22 -12.97 9.19 0.11
C ILE A 22 -12.40 7.78 0.20
N THR A 23 -11.35 7.54 -0.60
CA THR A 23 -10.59 6.28 -0.57
C THR A 23 -9.31 6.43 0.25
N ILE A 24 -9.08 5.53 1.20
CA ILE A 24 -8.03 5.64 2.22
C ILE A 24 -7.19 4.36 2.26
N MET A 25 -5.86 4.50 2.25
CA MET A 25 -4.96 3.43 2.69
C MET A 25 -4.93 3.46 4.22
N GLY A 26 -5.48 2.44 4.86
CA GLY A 26 -5.63 2.43 6.31
C GLY A 26 -6.01 1.07 6.86
N GLY A 27 -6.69 1.08 7.99
CA GLY A 27 -7.24 -0.12 8.64
C GLY A 27 -8.56 0.20 9.31
N VAL A 28 -9.31 -0.86 9.61
CA VAL A 28 -10.63 -0.78 10.24
C VAL A 28 -10.64 -1.65 11.49
N GLU A 29 -11.13 -1.11 12.60
CA GLU A 29 -11.36 -1.88 13.81
C GLU A 29 -12.42 -2.97 13.56
N PRO A 30 -12.25 -4.20 14.08
CA PRO A 30 -13.27 -5.24 13.95
C PRO A 30 -14.61 -4.85 14.57
N LEU A 31 -14.57 -4.01 15.62
CA LEU A 31 -15.74 -3.52 16.32
C LEU A 31 -16.06 -2.09 15.86
N LYS A 32 -17.34 -1.83 15.66
CA LYS A 32 -17.89 -0.48 15.50
C LYS A 32 -17.89 0.24 16.85
N ASP A 33 -18.08 1.55 16.82
CA ASP A 33 -18.30 2.29 18.06
C ASP A 33 -19.69 2.10 18.66
N ALA A 34 -19.89 2.75 19.81
CA ALA A 34 -21.14 2.76 20.55
C ALA A 34 -22.35 3.21 19.71
N ASP A 35 -22.12 4.04 18.69
CA ASP A 35 -23.18 4.57 17.81
C ASP A 35 -23.32 3.76 16.51
N GLY A 36 -22.50 2.70 16.34
CA GLY A 36 -22.55 1.82 15.17
C GLY A 36 -21.75 2.30 13.96
N PHE A 37 -20.88 3.30 14.09
CA PHE A 37 -19.99 3.75 13.03
C PHE A 37 -18.72 2.90 12.94
N VAL A 38 -18.23 2.74 11.71
CA VAL A 38 -16.93 2.12 11.43
C VAL A 38 -15.80 3.00 11.94
N GLN A 39 -14.78 2.40 12.56
CA GLN A 39 -13.66 3.12 13.18
C GLN A 39 -12.29 2.72 12.62
N PRO A 40 -11.29 3.63 12.65
CA PRO A 40 -9.94 3.35 12.19
C PRO A 40 -9.17 2.42 13.15
N ASP A 41 -8.50 1.40 12.60
CA ASP A 41 -7.58 0.51 13.36
C ASP A 41 -6.34 1.27 13.84
N ALA A 42 -6.03 1.21 15.13
CA ALA A 42 -4.86 1.86 15.72
C ALA A 42 -3.50 1.32 15.30
N ARG A 43 -3.47 0.13 14.71
CA ARG A 43 -2.24 -0.53 14.23
C ARG A 43 -1.91 -0.17 12.79
N ALA A 44 -2.84 0.47 12.06
CA ALA A 44 -2.59 0.93 10.70
C ALA A 44 -1.82 2.25 10.72
N TYR A 45 -0.71 2.30 9.97
CA TYR A 45 0.25 3.41 10.01
C TYR A 45 -0.41 4.78 9.80
N ASN A 46 -1.17 4.94 8.71
CA ASN A 46 -1.80 6.23 8.37
C ASN A 46 -2.86 6.68 9.37
N ASN A 47 -3.49 5.75 10.09
CA ASN A 47 -4.40 6.06 11.18
C ASN A 47 -3.60 6.54 12.40
N ALA A 48 -2.57 5.80 12.79
CA ALA A 48 -1.76 6.06 13.97
C ALA A 48 -0.97 7.39 13.91
N THR A 49 -0.64 7.89 12.71
CA THR A 49 0.03 9.19 12.53
C THR A 49 -0.71 10.33 13.21
N ASP A 50 -2.04 10.33 13.14
CA ASP A 50 -2.91 11.25 13.87
C ASP A 50 -4.26 10.54 14.07
N MET A 51 -4.33 9.82 15.19
CA MET A 51 -5.46 8.94 15.49
C MET A 51 -6.76 9.73 15.72
N ASP A 52 -6.68 10.90 16.33
CA ASP A 52 -7.88 11.69 16.60
C ASP A 52 -8.45 12.29 15.30
N ALA A 53 -7.57 12.74 14.39
CA ALA A 53 -8.00 13.13 13.05
C ALA A 53 -8.57 11.95 12.26
N ALA A 54 -7.98 10.75 12.37
CA ALA A 54 -8.50 9.56 11.69
C ALA A 54 -9.90 9.19 12.18
N ARG A 55 -10.12 9.17 13.51
CA ARG A 55 -11.44 8.90 14.11
C ARG A 55 -12.48 9.92 13.66
N SER A 56 -12.11 11.21 13.73
CA SER A 56 -12.98 12.31 13.30
C SER A 56 -13.32 12.22 11.81
N LEU A 57 -12.35 11.94 10.93
CA LEU A 57 -12.58 11.80 9.50
C LEU A 57 -13.53 10.63 9.19
N TYR A 58 -13.25 9.45 9.74
CA TYR A 58 -14.07 8.26 9.51
C TYR A 58 -15.52 8.52 9.94
N ARG A 59 -15.72 9.12 11.12
CA ARG A 59 -17.04 9.45 11.64
C ARG A 59 -17.76 10.50 10.78
N LYS A 60 -17.12 11.66 10.53
CA LYS A 60 -17.73 12.76 9.77
C LYS A 60 -18.11 12.34 8.36
N ALA A 61 -17.28 11.56 7.67
CA ALA A 61 -17.63 11.08 6.34
C ALA A 61 -18.90 10.22 6.36
N GLN A 62 -19.03 9.31 7.35
CA GLN A 62 -20.24 8.50 7.51
C GLN A 62 -21.47 9.34 7.88
N GLU A 63 -21.34 10.31 8.80
CA GLU A 63 -22.42 11.23 9.20
C GLU A 63 -22.90 12.11 8.03
N LEU A 64 -21.97 12.53 7.17
CA LEU A 64 -22.27 13.32 5.98
C LEU A 64 -22.78 12.48 4.80
N GLY A 65 -22.81 11.15 4.94
CA GLY A 65 -23.22 10.24 3.87
C GLY A 65 -22.22 10.13 2.72
N ILE A 66 -20.96 10.50 2.94
CA ILE A 66 -19.90 10.43 1.94
C ILE A 66 -19.35 9.01 1.90
N PRO A 67 -19.38 8.33 0.74
CA PRO A 67 -18.85 6.97 0.62
C PRO A 67 -17.38 6.89 1.05
N LEU A 68 -17.06 5.91 1.89
CA LEU A 68 -15.70 5.57 2.29
C LEU A 68 -15.27 4.25 1.67
N ARG A 69 -14.04 4.20 1.15
CA ARG A 69 -13.38 2.95 0.75
C ARG A 69 -12.05 2.80 1.46
N ILE A 70 -11.92 1.79 2.32
CA ILE A 70 -10.72 1.55 3.11
C ILE A 70 -9.92 0.40 2.51
N VAL A 71 -8.73 0.70 1.99
CA VAL A 71 -7.79 -0.30 1.45
C VAL A 71 -6.79 -0.68 2.54
N THR A 72 -6.79 -1.96 2.89
CA THR A 72 -5.95 -2.50 3.97
C THR A 72 -4.60 -2.98 3.45
N LYS A 73 -3.60 -3.08 4.35
CA LYS A 73 -2.24 -3.52 3.98
C LYS A 73 -2.24 -4.94 3.37
N GLU A 74 -3.15 -5.80 3.81
CA GLU A 74 -3.30 -7.17 3.33
C GLU A 74 -3.70 -7.26 1.87
N ALA A 75 -4.41 -6.26 1.33
CA ALA A 75 -4.72 -6.18 -0.10
C ALA A 75 -3.43 -6.07 -0.95
N ALA A 76 -2.46 -5.28 -0.49
CA ALA A 76 -1.18 -5.12 -1.17
C ALA A 76 -0.31 -6.38 -1.13
N TYR A 77 -0.49 -7.26 -0.13
CA TYR A 77 0.30 -8.48 -0.01
C TYR A 77 0.05 -9.48 -1.14
N LYS A 78 -1.14 -9.47 -1.74
CA LYS A 78 -1.47 -10.28 -2.93
C LYS A 78 -0.99 -9.64 -4.24
N THR A 79 -0.78 -8.33 -4.25
CA THR A 79 -0.34 -7.56 -5.43
C THR A 79 1.12 -7.13 -5.35
N ALA A 80 1.90 -7.71 -4.42
CA ALA A 80 3.31 -7.43 -4.27
C ALA A 80 4.08 -7.66 -5.59
N VAL A 81 4.94 -6.71 -5.94
CA VAL A 81 5.80 -6.75 -7.13
C VAL A 81 7.18 -7.27 -6.78
N SER A 82 7.92 -7.77 -7.76
CA SER A 82 9.34 -8.10 -7.58
C SER A 82 10.23 -6.88 -7.90
N PRO A 83 11.54 -6.93 -7.59
CA PRO A 83 12.51 -5.91 -7.98
C PRO A 83 12.46 -5.50 -9.45
N SER A 84 12.04 -6.39 -10.36
CA SER A 84 11.96 -6.08 -11.79
C SER A 84 10.97 -4.97 -12.14
N PHE A 85 10.00 -4.66 -11.26
CA PHE A 85 9.19 -3.46 -11.38
C PHE A 85 10.05 -2.20 -11.31
N TYR A 86 10.88 -2.08 -10.26
CA TYR A 86 11.73 -0.93 -10.00
C TYR A 86 12.87 -0.83 -11.04
N GLU A 87 13.49 -1.95 -11.39
CA GLU A 87 14.49 -1.97 -12.47
C GLU A 87 13.86 -1.59 -13.82
N GLY A 88 12.63 -2.03 -14.07
CA GLY A 88 11.91 -1.72 -15.30
C GLY A 88 11.58 -0.24 -15.47
N ILE A 89 11.19 0.46 -14.39
CA ILE A 89 10.94 1.91 -14.44
C ILE A 89 12.24 2.72 -14.50
N ALA A 90 13.31 2.24 -13.87
CA ALA A 90 14.63 2.88 -13.91
C ALA A 90 15.32 2.68 -15.26
N GLY A 91 15.07 1.56 -15.95
CA GLY A 91 15.63 1.26 -17.28
C GLY A 91 15.21 2.24 -18.38
N SER A 92 14.21 3.08 -18.13
CA SER A 92 13.84 4.20 -19.01
C SER A 92 14.84 5.35 -19.02
N GLY A 93 15.78 5.39 -18.08
CA GLY A 93 16.68 6.53 -17.85
C GLY A 93 16.02 7.73 -17.15
N HIS A 94 14.72 7.63 -16.79
CA HIS A 94 14.02 8.73 -16.14
C HIS A 94 14.52 8.94 -14.69
N PRO A 95 14.82 10.17 -14.25
CA PRO A 95 15.37 10.45 -12.92
C PRO A 95 14.47 9.96 -11.78
N VAL A 96 13.15 10.12 -11.91
CA VAL A 96 12.18 9.57 -10.95
C VAL A 96 12.23 8.04 -10.88
N GLY A 97 12.41 7.35 -12.01
CA GLY A 97 12.56 5.89 -12.04
C GLY A 97 13.80 5.43 -11.29
N HIS A 98 14.93 6.11 -11.51
CA HIS A 98 16.18 5.87 -10.75
C HIS A 98 15.99 6.12 -9.26
N TYR A 99 15.42 7.26 -8.89
CA TYR A 99 15.15 7.60 -7.49
C TYR A 99 14.31 6.53 -6.79
N LEU A 100 13.19 6.11 -7.39
CA LEU A 100 12.30 5.11 -6.80
C LEU A 100 13.00 3.75 -6.61
N ARG A 101 13.78 3.30 -7.60
CA ARG A 101 14.59 2.08 -7.49
C ARG A 101 15.63 2.22 -6.37
N ASP A 102 16.37 3.32 -6.34
CA ASP A 102 17.50 3.51 -5.42
C ASP A 102 17.01 3.62 -3.97
N VAL A 103 15.93 4.35 -3.71
CA VAL A 103 15.31 4.44 -2.39
C VAL A 103 14.80 3.08 -1.93
N GLN A 104 14.09 2.35 -2.79
CA GLN A 104 13.57 1.03 -2.42
C GLN A 104 14.70 0.02 -2.14
N LYS A 105 15.71 -0.04 -3.01
CA LYS A 105 16.85 -0.95 -2.87
C LYS A 105 17.67 -0.61 -1.62
N SER A 106 17.93 0.68 -1.38
CA SER A 106 18.70 1.15 -0.21
C SER A 106 17.96 0.92 1.10
N ALA A 107 16.64 1.15 1.14
CA ALA A 107 15.83 0.88 2.33
C ALA A 107 15.85 -0.61 2.70
N LEU A 108 15.70 -1.49 1.71
CA LEU A 108 15.75 -2.94 1.94
C LEU A 108 17.15 -3.41 2.33
N LYS A 109 18.21 -2.80 1.76
CA LYS A 109 19.59 -3.02 2.16
C LYS A 109 19.81 -2.69 3.64
N GLY A 110 19.40 -1.49 4.07
CA GLY A 110 19.52 -1.07 5.46
C GLY A 110 18.75 -1.97 6.42
N LEU A 111 17.56 -2.45 6.02
CA LEU A 111 16.79 -3.44 6.79
C LEU A 111 17.54 -4.77 6.92
N TRP A 112 18.08 -5.30 5.81
CA TRP A 112 18.86 -6.55 5.80
C TRP A 112 20.10 -6.44 6.71
N GLU A 113 20.91 -5.41 6.51
CA GLU A 113 22.14 -5.18 7.28
C GLU A 113 21.84 -4.94 8.76
N GLY A 114 20.76 -4.22 9.08
CA GLY A 114 20.30 -4.00 10.46
C GLY A 114 19.85 -5.29 11.15
N ILE A 115 19.20 -6.22 10.43
CA ILE A 115 18.84 -7.54 10.95
C ILE A 115 20.11 -8.37 11.21
N GLN A 116 21.01 -8.44 10.22
CA GLN A 116 22.27 -9.21 10.33
C GLN A 116 23.15 -8.71 11.49
N ALA A 117 23.16 -7.40 11.74
CA ALA A 117 23.89 -6.79 12.85
C ALA A 117 23.15 -6.85 14.21
N GLY A 118 21.94 -7.41 14.26
CA GLY A 118 21.14 -7.50 15.49
C GLY A 118 20.65 -6.15 16.02
N LEU A 119 20.57 -5.12 15.17
CA LEU A 119 20.20 -3.75 15.53
C LEU A 119 18.68 -3.52 15.57
N LEU A 120 17.89 -4.50 15.09
CA LEU A 120 16.45 -4.40 14.94
C LEU A 120 15.74 -5.48 15.79
N PRO A 121 15.43 -5.18 17.08
CA PRO A 121 14.80 -6.14 17.97
C PRO A 121 13.48 -6.67 17.41
N GLY A 122 13.31 -8.00 17.48
CA GLY A 122 12.09 -8.67 17.02
C GLY A 122 12.06 -8.99 15.51
N LEU A 123 13.08 -8.60 14.76
CA LEU A 123 13.26 -8.98 13.36
C LEU A 123 14.49 -9.88 13.22
N ASP A 124 14.34 -10.97 12.47
CA ASP A 124 15.40 -11.94 12.20
C ASP A 124 15.41 -12.35 10.72
N ASP A 125 16.40 -13.15 10.33
CA ASP A 125 16.53 -13.66 8.96
C ASP A 125 15.28 -14.42 8.51
N SER A 126 14.71 -15.22 9.41
CA SER A 126 13.51 -16.02 9.13
C SER A 126 12.31 -15.13 8.81
N TRP A 127 12.17 -14.00 9.51
CA TRP A 127 11.18 -12.98 9.23
C TRP A 127 11.45 -12.31 7.88
N PHE A 128 12.70 -11.96 7.57
CA PHE A 128 13.04 -11.32 6.30
C PHE A 128 12.69 -12.23 5.12
N PHE A 129 13.14 -13.50 5.15
CA PHE A 129 12.86 -14.47 4.09
C PHE A 129 11.36 -14.73 3.93
N ARG A 130 10.62 -14.90 5.03
CA ARG A 130 9.16 -15.07 4.98
C ARG A 130 8.45 -13.85 4.39
N THR A 131 8.97 -12.65 4.62
CA THR A 131 8.33 -11.40 4.18
C THR A 131 8.61 -11.09 2.72
N PHE A 132 9.88 -11.17 2.30
CA PHE A 132 10.34 -10.71 0.99
C PHE A 132 10.59 -11.85 -0.02
N MET A 133 10.69 -13.09 0.45
CA MET A 133 11.08 -14.28 -0.33
C MET A 133 10.27 -15.55 0.02
N PRO A 134 8.93 -15.51 0.16
CA PRO A 134 8.17 -16.64 0.71
C PRO A 134 8.17 -17.91 -0.16
N ASN A 135 8.50 -17.79 -1.45
CA ASN A 135 8.58 -18.91 -2.39
C ASN A 135 10.01 -19.39 -2.63
N ALA A 136 11.01 -18.76 -2.00
CA ALA A 136 12.34 -19.36 -1.98
C ALA A 136 12.19 -20.68 -1.23
N GLN A 137 12.53 -21.80 -1.89
CA GLN A 137 12.63 -23.07 -1.19
C GLN A 137 13.60 -22.84 -0.04
N ILE A 138 13.05 -22.81 1.18
CA ILE A 138 13.82 -22.98 2.39
C ILE A 138 14.18 -24.47 2.44
N GLU A 139 14.82 -25.01 1.39
CA GLU A 139 15.79 -26.06 1.62
C GLU A 139 16.73 -25.39 2.58
N ALA A 140 16.60 -25.77 3.86
CA ALA A 140 17.22 -25.15 5.01
C ALA A 140 18.46 -24.46 4.51
N VAL A 141 18.36 -23.15 4.30
CA VAL A 141 19.49 -22.40 3.85
C VAL A 141 20.34 -22.49 5.10
N GLN A 142 21.19 -23.50 5.15
CA GLN A 142 22.55 -23.37 5.57
C GLN A 142 23.07 -22.24 4.68
N LEU A 143 22.60 -21.02 4.98
CA LEU A 143 23.40 -19.83 5.00
C LEU A 143 24.49 -20.33 5.90
N ASP A 144 25.53 -20.86 5.26
CA ASP A 144 26.77 -21.15 5.91
C ASP A 144 27.03 -19.84 6.65
N LYS A 145 26.84 -19.83 7.97
CA LYS A 145 26.91 -18.58 8.76
C LYS A 145 28.29 -17.93 8.64
N ASN A 146 29.23 -18.66 8.02
CA ASN A 146 30.56 -18.25 7.63
C ASN A 146 30.64 -17.50 6.29
N LYS A 147 29.56 -17.43 5.51
CA LYS A 147 29.41 -16.56 4.33
C LYS A 147 28.46 -15.43 4.67
N GLU A 148 29.02 -14.27 4.95
CA GLU A 148 28.28 -13.00 4.88
C GLU A 148 27.73 -12.86 3.46
N ASN A 149 26.44 -13.14 3.28
CA ASN A 149 25.78 -12.86 2.00
C ASN A 149 25.60 -11.35 1.91
N SER A 150 26.29 -10.74 0.96
CA SER A 150 26.13 -9.32 0.68
C SER A 150 24.68 -9.05 0.25
N PHE A 151 24.18 -7.84 0.48
CA PHE A 151 22.83 -7.50 0.02
C PHE A 151 22.66 -7.63 -1.51
N GLU A 152 23.75 -7.52 -2.27
CA GLU A 152 23.74 -7.75 -3.72
C GLU A 152 23.43 -9.21 -4.09
N ASP A 153 23.69 -10.17 -3.19
CA ASP A 153 23.29 -11.58 -3.36
C ASP A 153 21.83 -11.84 -2.95
N ILE A 154 21.25 -10.93 -2.16
CA ILE A 154 19.88 -11.00 -1.65
C ILE A 154 18.89 -10.34 -2.61
N TRP A 155 19.22 -9.14 -3.13
CA TRP A 155 18.33 -8.35 -3.98
C TRP A 155 17.72 -9.14 -5.16
N PRO A 156 18.48 -9.93 -5.94
CA PRO A 156 17.93 -10.69 -7.07
C PRO A 156 16.93 -11.79 -6.66
N LYS A 157 16.95 -12.21 -5.39
CA LYS A 157 16.10 -13.28 -4.86
C LYS A 157 14.79 -12.76 -4.25
N VAL A 158 14.67 -11.44 -4.04
CA VAL A 158 13.47 -10.80 -3.53
C VAL A 158 12.33 -10.96 -4.53
N THR A 159 11.14 -11.33 -4.06
CA THR A 159 9.95 -11.56 -4.90
C THR A 159 8.75 -10.73 -4.48
N LYS A 160 8.75 -10.12 -3.29
CA LYS A 160 7.62 -9.36 -2.76
C LYS A 160 8.02 -7.99 -2.23
N LEU A 161 7.55 -6.94 -2.89
CA LEU A 161 7.60 -5.54 -2.49
C LEU A 161 6.17 -4.98 -2.61
N ASN A 162 5.61 -4.47 -1.52
CA ASN A 162 4.22 -4.04 -1.47
C ASN A 162 4.06 -2.60 -1.98
N LEU A 163 3.04 -2.36 -2.80
CA LEU A 163 2.68 -1.03 -3.33
C LEU A 163 1.31 -0.61 -2.77
N TYR A 164 1.27 -0.16 -1.50
CA TYR A 164 0.02 0.15 -0.80
C TYR A 164 -0.74 1.33 -1.41
N ASP A 165 -0.07 2.47 -1.56
CA ASP A 165 -0.71 3.71 -2.04
C ASP A 165 -1.07 3.64 -3.53
N PRO A 166 -0.22 3.07 -4.43
CA PRO A 166 -0.63 2.84 -5.82
C PRO A 166 -1.87 1.94 -5.94
N LEU A 167 -1.98 0.89 -5.12
CA LEU A 167 -3.18 0.05 -5.10
C LEU A 167 -4.41 0.82 -4.61
N THR A 168 -4.22 1.70 -3.63
CA THR A 168 -5.27 2.57 -3.09
C THR A 168 -5.79 3.54 -4.15
N LEU A 169 -4.89 4.13 -4.95
CA LEU A 169 -5.28 4.97 -6.09
C LEU A 169 -6.05 4.18 -7.16
N LEU A 170 -5.65 2.94 -7.46
CA LEU A 170 -6.43 2.09 -8.37
C LEU A 170 -7.82 1.77 -7.79
N ALA A 171 -7.95 1.67 -6.47
CA ALA A 171 -9.23 1.44 -5.81
C ALA A 171 -10.11 2.69 -5.78
N SER A 172 -9.56 3.90 -5.93
CA SER A 172 -10.33 5.16 -5.96
C SER A 172 -10.86 5.51 -7.36
N VAL A 173 -10.33 4.90 -8.43
CA VAL A 173 -10.76 5.17 -9.80
C VAL A 173 -11.80 4.13 -10.25
N PRO A 174 -13.07 4.49 -10.55
CA PRO A 174 -14.15 3.52 -10.80
C PRO A 174 -13.84 2.45 -11.85
N GLY A 175 -13.19 2.83 -12.96
CA GLY A 175 -12.81 1.90 -14.03
C GLY A 175 -11.79 0.86 -13.59
N ALA A 176 -10.75 1.28 -12.88
CA ALA A 176 -9.75 0.37 -12.31
C ALA A 176 -10.34 -0.45 -11.16
N ALA A 177 -11.16 0.17 -10.32
CA ALA A 177 -11.76 -0.48 -9.16
C ALA A 177 -12.67 -1.65 -9.58
N LYS A 178 -13.55 -1.42 -10.56
CA LYS A 178 -14.43 -2.45 -11.14
C LYS A 178 -13.65 -3.59 -11.80
N LEU A 179 -12.47 -3.30 -12.34
CA LEU A 179 -11.63 -4.29 -13.01
C LEU A 179 -10.89 -5.20 -12.03
N LEU A 180 -10.51 -4.68 -10.86
CA LEU A 180 -9.52 -5.31 -9.97
C LEU A 180 -10.08 -5.77 -8.64
N PHE A 181 -11.15 -5.13 -8.13
CA PHE A 181 -11.63 -5.33 -6.78
C PHE A 181 -13.10 -5.72 -6.73
N LYS A 182 -13.49 -6.36 -5.62
CA LYS A 182 -14.88 -6.51 -5.19
C LYS A 182 -14.96 -6.07 -3.73
N PRO A 183 -15.04 -4.76 -3.46
CA PRO A 183 -15.06 -4.25 -2.09
C PRO A 183 -16.22 -4.84 -1.28
N LYS A 184 -15.98 -5.04 0.02
CA LYS A 184 -16.98 -5.56 0.96
C LYS A 184 -17.60 -4.41 1.73
N ALA A 185 -18.94 -4.29 1.68
CA ALA A 185 -19.66 -3.36 2.54
C ALA A 185 -19.54 -3.76 4.02
N ILE A 186 -19.20 -2.80 4.88
CA ILE A 186 -18.96 -3.01 6.33
C ILE A 186 -19.72 -2.03 7.23
N HIS A 187 -20.46 -1.09 6.65
CA HIS A 187 -21.30 -0.13 7.37
C HIS A 187 -22.48 -0.81 8.09
N THR A 188 -23.13 -0.06 8.98
CA THR A 188 -24.41 -0.44 9.57
C THR A 188 -25.55 -0.08 8.61
N GLU A 189 -26.58 -0.89 8.49
CA GLU A 189 -27.72 -0.60 7.62
C GLU A 189 -28.34 0.77 7.97
N GLY A 190 -28.60 1.60 6.96
CA GLY A 190 -29.10 2.97 7.13
C GLY A 190 -28.04 4.05 7.37
N PHE A 191 -26.76 3.67 7.49
CA PHE A 191 -25.65 4.62 7.64
C PHE A 191 -24.97 4.92 6.29
N GLY A 192 -24.09 5.93 6.26
CA GLY A 192 -23.23 6.21 5.11
C GLY A 192 -22.43 4.98 4.66
N VAL A 193 -22.27 4.82 3.35
CA VAL A 193 -21.63 3.64 2.76
C VAL A 193 -20.16 3.59 3.15
N VAL A 194 -19.76 2.49 3.78
CA VAL A 194 -18.35 2.15 4.02
C VAL A 194 -18.05 0.79 3.42
N GLU A 195 -17.01 0.75 2.59
CA GLU A 195 -16.47 -0.45 1.96
C GLU A 195 -15.04 -0.71 2.42
N GLN A 196 -14.67 -1.98 2.50
CA GLN A 196 -13.30 -2.44 2.77
C GLN A 196 -12.77 -3.21 1.56
N VAL A 197 -11.50 -2.98 1.23
CA VAL A 197 -10.71 -3.80 0.32
C VAL A 197 -9.63 -4.51 1.12
N GLY A 198 -9.94 -5.77 1.46
CA GLY A 198 -9.07 -6.73 2.09
C GLY A 198 -8.31 -7.61 1.08
N PRO A 199 -7.63 -8.66 1.56
CA PRO A 199 -6.89 -9.57 0.70
C PRO A 199 -7.82 -10.33 -0.26
N ASP A 200 -9.01 -10.75 0.18
CA ASP A 200 -9.94 -11.54 -0.64
C ASP A 200 -10.78 -10.69 -1.60
N ASP A 201 -10.76 -9.38 -1.40
CA ASP A 201 -11.47 -8.42 -2.23
C ASP A 201 -10.65 -8.00 -3.47
N VAL A 202 -9.36 -8.36 -3.54
CA VAL A 202 -8.54 -8.24 -4.76
C VAL A 202 -8.78 -9.45 -5.66
N THR A 203 -9.69 -9.31 -6.62
CA THR A 203 -10.15 -10.42 -7.46
C THR A 203 -9.19 -10.77 -8.60
N HIS A 204 -8.37 -9.81 -9.04
CA HIS A 204 -7.43 -9.98 -10.15
C HIS A 204 -6.01 -9.48 -9.81
N PRO A 205 -5.30 -10.12 -8.85
CA PRO A 205 -4.03 -9.61 -8.33
C PRO A 205 -2.92 -9.50 -9.39
N GLU A 206 -2.81 -10.47 -10.30
CA GLU A 206 -1.82 -10.41 -11.39
C GLU A 206 -2.12 -9.28 -12.38
N LYS A 207 -3.40 -9.00 -12.64
CA LYS A 207 -3.80 -7.86 -13.47
C LYS A 207 -3.49 -6.53 -12.77
N ALA A 208 -3.66 -6.45 -11.45
CA ALA A 208 -3.31 -5.27 -10.67
C ALA A 208 -1.79 -4.98 -10.75
N LYS A 209 -0.94 -6.02 -10.60
CA LYS A 209 0.52 -5.91 -10.77
C LYS A 209 0.89 -5.41 -12.17
N LEU A 210 0.29 -6.02 -13.20
CA LEU A 210 0.54 -5.65 -14.58
C LEU A 210 0.13 -4.20 -14.86
N LEU A 211 -1.05 -3.79 -14.36
CA LEU A 211 -1.55 -2.43 -14.56
C LEU A 211 -0.66 -1.40 -13.86
N MET A 212 -0.27 -1.63 -12.59
CA MET A 212 0.67 -0.75 -11.88
C MET A 212 2.00 -0.64 -12.64
N SER A 213 2.55 -1.76 -13.13
CA SER A 213 3.78 -1.73 -13.93
C SER A 213 3.62 -0.99 -15.24
N ALA A 214 2.51 -1.20 -15.97
CA ALA A 214 2.26 -0.58 -17.26
C ALA A 214 2.09 0.94 -17.10
N LEU A 215 1.29 1.38 -16.14
CA LEU A 215 1.06 2.81 -15.88
C LEU A 215 2.36 3.51 -15.46
N ALA A 216 3.13 2.91 -14.53
CA ALA A 216 4.38 3.50 -14.07
C ALA A 216 5.42 3.60 -15.21
N LYS A 217 5.57 2.55 -16.03
CA LYS A 217 6.49 2.58 -17.18
C LYS A 217 6.06 3.61 -18.22
N SER A 218 4.78 3.62 -18.59
CA SER A 218 4.24 4.58 -19.56
C SER A 218 4.40 6.03 -19.12
N ALA A 219 4.22 6.32 -17.82
CA ALA A 219 4.38 7.65 -17.26
C ALA A 219 5.83 8.16 -17.27
N LEU A 220 6.81 7.25 -17.37
CA LEU A 220 8.23 7.56 -17.31
C LEU A 220 8.95 7.38 -18.65
N VAL A 221 8.21 7.17 -19.74
CA VAL A 221 8.79 7.16 -21.09
C VAL A 221 9.36 8.56 -21.34
N GLN A 222 10.69 8.64 -21.52
CA GLN A 222 11.31 9.88 -21.97
C GLN A 222 10.76 10.23 -23.35
N SER A 223 10.21 11.44 -23.49
CA SER A 223 9.86 11.95 -24.82
C SER A 223 11.16 12.11 -25.59
N THR A 224 11.35 11.31 -26.63
CA THR A 224 12.40 11.53 -27.63
C THR A 224 11.99 12.74 -28.47
N VAL A 225 11.99 13.94 -27.88
CA VAL A 225 12.04 15.16 -28.68
C VAL A 225 13.49 15.24 -29.12
N ALA A 226 13.75 14.83 -30.36
CA ALA A 226 15.02 15.06 -31.00
C ALA A 226 15.33 16.57 -30.92
N PRO A 227 16.57 16.97 -30.60
CA PRO A 227 16.93 18.38 -30.72
C PRO A 227 16.78 18.78 -32.19
N ASP A 228 15.96 19.79 -32.44
CA ASP A 228 15.87 20.49 -33.74
C ASP A 228 17.22 21.08 -34.18
#